data_AF-A0A117MJU3-F1
#
_entry.id   AF-A0A117MJU3-F1
#
_cell.length_a   1.000
_cell.length_b   1.000
_cell.length_c   1.000
_cell.angle_alpha   90.00
_cell.angle_beta   90.00
_cell.angle_gamma   90.00
#
_symmetry.space_group_name_H-M   'P 1'
#
loop_
_entity.id
_entity.type
_entity.pdbx_description
1 polymer ?
#
loop_
_entity_poly.entity_id
_entity_poly.type
_entity_poly.pdbx_seq_one_letter_code
_entity_poly.pdbx_strand_id
1 'polypeptide(L)'
;MLEDLDRLVVDWSDLPKARAQTKEILTALAEDKAALTHLLERAREEEDLFDKCEHHRLLDKLVIYDALDRGFRIRVHVSTEDHRDRPHDHRFTFTSLIVRGQYKHVRHELVGRLAEEDIPQNVQDDFDAVATDLRVVPRFVTNEQAGNCYTLHHSEIHTTYTTPDTVSLFLRGPAEKERSIITERETGRVWWRFGEDKEKAERKGSKRISKDYFDELTGRLRAMEVL
;
A
#
# COMPACT_ATOMS: atom_id res chain seq x y z
N MET A 1 2.88 -0.05 23.56
CA MET A 1 2.56 -0.11 22.13
C MET A 1 1.10 0.25 21.84
N LEU A 2 0.08 -0.58 22.16
CA LEU A 2 -1.32 -0.27 21.75
C LEU A 2 -1.81 1.09 22.24
N GLU A 3 -1.50 1.48 23.48
CA GLU A 3 -1.78 2.83 23.99
C GLU A 3 -1.09 3.95 23.19
N ASP A 4 0.09 3.68 22.64
CA ASP A 4 0.84 4.63 21.82
C ASP A 4 0.13 4.84 20.48
N LEU A 5 -0.42 3.77 19.88
CA LEU A 5 -1.29 3.89 18.70
C LEU A 5 -2.55 4.68 19.00
N ASP A 6 -3.20 4.47 20.15
CA ASP A 6 -4.44 5.17 20.52
C ASP A 6 -4.23 6.68 20.72
N ARG A 7 -3.00 7.10 21.05
CA ARG A 7 -2.63 8.52 21.20
C ARG A 7 -1.97 9.12 19.96
N LEU A 8 -1.61 8.29 18.98
CA LEU A 8 -0.91 8.74 17.79
C LEU A 8 -1.78 9.70 16.97
N VAL A 9 -1.17 10.82 16.59
CA VAL A 9 -1.66 11.77 15.58
C VAL A 9 -0.49 12.09 14.67
N VAL A 10 -0.70 12.00 13.36
CA VAL A 10 0.35 12.23 12.35
C VAL A 10 0.02 13.49 11.55
N ASP A 11 0.93 14.45 11.60
CA ASP A 11 0.87 15.65 10.76
C ASP A 11 1.59 15.40 9.43
N TRP A 12 0.82 15.01 8.41
CA TRP A 12 1.34 14.72 7.07
C TRP A 12 1.81 15.98 6.30
N SER A 13 1.54 17.19 6.79
CA SER A 13 2.05 18.42 6.19
C SER A 13 3.53 18.66 6.48
N ASP A 14 4.05 18.07 7.57
CA ASP A 14 5.47 18.03 7.92
C ASP A 14 6.03 16.62 7.66
N LEU A 15 6.38 16.35 6.41
CA LEU A 15 6.87 15.02 6.00
C LEU A 15 8.11 14.53 6.76
N PRO A 16 9.14 15.36 7.04
CA PRO A 16 10.26 14.94 7.87
C PRO A 16 9.81 14.44 9.26
N LYS A 17 8.92 15.18 9.94
CA LYS A 17 8.42 14.80 11.26
C LYS A 17 7.52 13.57 11.19
N ALA A 18 6.58 13.53 10.23
CA ALA A 18 5.73 12.38 9.99
C ALA A 18 6.56 11.10 9.73
N ARG A 19 7.60 11.20 8.90
CA ARG A 19 8.53 10.08 8.63
C ARG A 19 9.19 9.58 9.90
N ALA A 20 9.74 10.47 10.73
CA ALA A 20 10.40 10.08 11.98
C ALA A 20 9.42 9.34 12.92
N GLN A 21 8.26 9.95 13.17
CA GLN A 21 7.23 9.43 14.07
C GLN A 21 6.67 8.08 13.60
N THR A 22 6.31 7.98 12.31
CA THR A 22 5.73 6.75 11.75
C THR A 22 6.76 5.63 11.64
N LYS A 23 8.04 5.94 11.37
CA LYS A 23 9.12 4.95 11.43
C LYS A 23 9.26 4.37 12.82
N GLU A 24 9.27 5.21 13.85
CA GLU A 24 9.38 4.79 15.25
C GLU A 24 8.22 3.85 15.63
N ILE A 25 6.98 4.27 15.34
CA ILE A 25 5.78 3.46 15.60
C ILE A 25 5.81 2.12 14.87
N LEU A 26 6.13 2.12 13.58
CA LEU A 26 6.17 0.88 12.80
C LEU A 26 7.28 -0.06 13.29
N THR A 27 8.42 0.47 13.72
CA THR A 27 9.53 -0.33 14.26
C THR A 27 9.12 -0.97 15.59
N ALA A 28 8.56 -0.18 16.51
CA ALA A 28 8.07 -0.68 17.80
C ALA A 28 6.96 -1.74 17.61
N LEU A 29 6.05 -1.54 16.66
CA LEU A 29 5.02 -2.54 16.34
C LEU A 29 5.60 -3.82 15.72
N ALA A 30 6.63 -3.72 14.89
CA ALA A 30 7.29 -4.89 14.32
C ALA A 30 8.05 -5.72 15.37
N GLU A 31 8.55 -5.10 16.43
CA GLU A 31 9.24 -5.76 17.54
C GLU A 31 8.25 -6.36 18.57
N ASP A 32 7.06 -5.78 18.70
CA ASP A 32 6.00 -6.27 19.60
C ASP A 32 5.05 -7.26 18.89
N LYS A 33 5.54 -8.51 18.75
CA LYS A 33 4.79 -9.63 18.15
C LYS A 33 3.44 -9.89 18.82
N ALA A 34 3.34 -9.65 20.14
CA ALA A 34 2.10 -9.83 20.88
C ALA A 34 1.07 -8.77 20.47
N ALA A 35 1.48 -7.51 20.36
CA ALA A 35 0.60 -6.45 19.86
C ALA A 35 0.20 -6.68 18.39
N LEU A 36 1.14 -7.07 17.52
CA LEU A 36 0.83 -7.35 16.12
C LEU A 36 -0.14 -8.53 15.96
N THR A 37 0.05 -9.60 16.73
CA THR A 37 -0.88 -10.75 16.77
C THR A 37 -2.26 -10.30 17.23
N HIS A 38 -2.34 -9.54 18.32
CA HIS A 38 -3.61 -9.03 18.83
C HIS A 38 -4.35 -8.15 17.81
N LEU A 39 -3.64 -7.28 17.09
CA LEU A 39 -4.25 -6.44 16.05
C LEU A 39 -4.78 -7.25 14.85
N LEU A 40 -4.09 -8.32 14.46
CA LEU A 40 -4.57 -9.23 13.41
C LEU A 40 -5.80 -10.03 13.86
N GLU A 41 -5.82 -10.51 15.10
CA GLU A 41 -6.98 -11.19 15.69
C GLU A 41 -8.19 -10.24 15.75
N ARG A 42 -7.99 -8.99 16.15
CA ARG A 42 -9.04 -7.96 16.10
C ARG A 42 -9.52 -7.71 14.68
N ALA A 43 -8.62 -7.53 13.72
CA ALA A 43 -8.97 -7.31 12.32
C ALA A 43 -9.78 -8.47 11.70
N ARG A 44 -9.58 -9.68 12.23
CA ARG A 44 -10.28 -10.90 11.82
C ARG A 44 -11.69 -11.03 12.41
N GLU A 45 -11.97 -10.38 13.55
CA GLU A 45 -13.27 -10.46 14.22
C GLU A 45 -14.12 -9.19 14.09
N GLU A 46 -13.50 -8.01 13.97
CA GLU A 46 -14.20 -6.74 13.76
C GLU A 46 -14.57 -6.58 12.28
N GLU A 47 -15.87 -6.68 11.97
CA GLU A 47 -16.41 -6.64 10.59
C GLU A 47 -15.92 -5.40 9.81
N ASP A 48 -15.90 -4.23 10.47
CA ASP A 48 -15.41 -2.99 9.86
C ASP A 48 -13.96 -3.08 9.40
N LEU A 49 -13.07 -3.75 10.13
CA LEU A 49 -11.67 -3.92 9.73
C LEU A 49 -11.54 -5.04 8.70
N PHE A 50 -12.26 -6.14 8.92
CA PHE A 50 -12.22 -7.31 8.04
C PHE A 50 -12.66 -6.97 6.62
N ASP A 51 -13.73 -6.20 6.46
CA ASP A 51 -14.26 -5.76 5.16
C ASP A 51 -13.27 -4.90 4.36
N LYS A 52 -12.26 -4.32 5.03
CA LYS A 52 -11.20 -3.52 4.40
C LYS A 52 -9.98 -4.36 4.01
N CYS A 53 -9.96 -5.65 4.37
CA CYS A 53 -8.91 -6.60 4.00
C CYS A 53 -9.16 -7.17 2.60
N GLU A 54 -8.11 -7.26 1.80
CA GLU A 54 -8.25 -7.54 0.36
C GLU A 54 -7.10 -8.41 -0.15
N HIS A 55 -7.41 -9.34 -1.05
CA HIS A 55 -6.45 -10.02 -1.90
C HIS A 55 -6.35 -9.26 -3.21
N HIS A 56 -5.18 -8.67 -3.48
CA HIS A 56 -4.87 -8.11 -4.79
C HIS A 56 -3.86 -8.98 -5.49
N ARG A 57 -3.85 -8.86 -6.82
CA ARG A 57 -2.91 -9.57 -7.68
C ARG A 57 -1.45 -9.48 -7.23
N LEU A 58 -0.98 -8.31 -6.76
CA LEU A 58 0.42 -8.07 -6.36
C LEU A 58 0.69 -8.29 -4.86
N LEU A 59 -0.34 -8.20 -4.03
CA LEU A 59 -0.22 -8.32 -2.57
C LEU A 59 -1.57 -8.55 -1.90
N ASP A 60 -1.53 -9.22 -0.77
CA ASP A 60 -2.59 -9.20 0.24
C ASP A 60 -2.45 -7.98 1.13
N LYS A 61 -3.58 -7.37 1.46
CA LYS A 61 -3.68 -6.17 2.29
C LYS A 61 -4.58 -6.45 3.49
N LEU A 62 -4.01 -6.58 4.68
CA LEU A 62 -4.76 -6.76 5.93
C LEU A 62 -4.79 -5.43 6.69
N VAL A 63 -5.96 -4.82 6.87
CA VAL A 63 -6.10 -3.58 7.65
C VAL A 63 -6.19 -3.96 9.13
N ILE A 64 -5.17 -3.59 9.90
CA ILE A 64 -5.05 -4.02 11.30
C ILE A 64 -5.33 -2.89 12.31
N TYR A 65 -5.40 -1.66 11.84
CA TYR A 65 -5.74 -0.50 12.67
C TYR A 65 -6.26 0.64 11.78
N ASP A 66 -7.44 1.17 12.06
CA ASP A 66 -8.06 2.25 11.29
C ASP A 66 -8.39 3.43 12.21
N ALA A 67 -7.63 4.52 12.06
CA ALA A 67 -7.74 5.73 12.87
C ALA A 67 -7.63 6.97 11.98
N LEU A 68 -8.37 6.96 10.86
CA LEU A 68 -8.34 8.08 9.91
C LEU A 68 -8.94 9.37 10.49
N ASP A 69 -9.77 9.27 11.53
CA ASP A 69 -10.18 10.38 12.38
C ASP A 69 -8.99 11.07 13.07
N ARG A 70 -7.90 10.34 13.30
CA ARG A 70 -6.60 10.82 13.79
C ARG A 70 -5.52 10.88 12.71
N GLY A 71 -5.91 10.68 11.45
CA GLY A 71 -5.07 10.86 10.28
C GLY A 71 -4.22 9.65 9.87
N PHE A 72 -4.48 8.43 10.34
CA PHE A 72 -3.71 7.27 9.86
C PHE A 72 -4.46 5.93 9.81
N ARG A 73 -3.91 4.99 9.03
CA ARG A 73 -4.34 3.59 8.99
C ARG A 73 -3.13 2.68 8.82
N ILE A 74 -3.07 1.58 9.56
CA ILE A 74 -1.99 0.59 9.48
C ILE A 74 -2.48 -0.67 8.77
N ARG A 75 -1.62 -1.23 7.92
CA ARG A 75 -1.86 -2.44 7.16
C ARG A 75 -0.66 -3.37 7.24
N VAL A 76 -0.91 -4.65 7.21
CA VAL A 76 0.09 -5.66 6.83
C VAL A 76 -0.07 -5.90 5.34
N HIS A 77 1.02 -5.74 4.58
CA HIS A 77 1.07 -6.18 3.19
C HIS A 77 1.90 -7.46 3.08
N VAL A 78 1.38 -8.46 2.37
CA VAL A 78 2.09 -9.70 2.05
C VAL A 78 2.16 -9.82 0.53
N SER A 79 3.36 -9.86 -0.03
CA SER A 79 3.55 -9.94 -1.48
C SER A 79 3.15 -11.31 -2.01
N THR A 80 2.43 -11.32 -3.14
CA THR A 80 2.10 -12.54 -3.89
C THR A 80 3.25 -12.89 -4.85
N GLU A 81 3.05 -13.92 -5.68
CA GLU A 81 3.99 -14.32 -6.72
C GLU A 81 3.97 -13.43 -7.97
N ASP A 82 2.96 -12.57 -8.12
CA ASP A 82 2.83 -11.73 -9.30
C ASP A 82 3.59 -10.41 -9.12
N HIS A 83 4.42 -10.09 -10.10
CA HIS A 83 5.11 -8.81 -10.18
C HIS A 83 4.92 -8.24 -11.59
N ARG A 84 4.51 -6.97 -11.66
CA ARG A 84 4.38 -6.23 -12.91
C ARG A 84 5.08 -4.89 -12.81
N ASP A 85 5.69 -4.46 -13.91
CA ASP A 85 6.21 -3.11 -14.03
C ASP A 85 5.06 -2.12 -14.23
N ARG A 86 4.45 -1.74 -13.11
CA ARG A 86 3.33 -0.78 -13.06
C ARG A 86 3.73 0.43 -12.24
N PRO A 87 4.43 1.39 -12.84
CA PRO A 87 4.65 2.68 -12.21
C PRO A 87 3.32 3.30 -11.83
N HIS A 88 3.20 3.69 -10.56
CA HIS A 88 1.99 4.28 -10.03
C HIS A 88 2.31 5.25 -8.90
N ASP A 89 1.36 6.10 -8.58
CA ASP A 89 1.37 6.86 -7.34
C ASP A 89 0.25 6.36 -6.40
N HIS A 90 0.14 7.01 -5.24
CA HIS A 90 -0.85 6.67 -4.23
C HIS A 90 -1.78 7.85 -3.98
N ARG A 91 -3.01 7.59 -3.57
CA ARG A 91 -3.96 8.64 -3.17
C ARG A 91 -3.58 9.35 -1.87
N PHE A 92 -2.57 8.88 -1.16
CA PHE A 92 -2.20 9.28 0.18
C PHE A 92 -0.69 9.17 0.36
N THR A 93 -0.14 9.99 1.23
CA THR A 93 1.23 9.83 1.72
C THR A 93 1.29 8.62 2.68
N PHE A 94 2.39 7.88 2.67
CA PHE A 94 2.57 6.73 3.54
C PHE A 94 4.01 6.49 3.95
N THR A 95 4.18 5.71 5.01
CA THR A 95 5.44 5.11 5.46
C THR A 95 5.32 3.59 5.42
N SER A 96 6.35 2.93 4.92
CA SER A 96 6.43 1.47 4.84
C SER A 96 7.71 0.98 5.53
N LEU A 97 7.59 -0.03 6.38
CA LEU A 97 8.69 -0.75 7.02
C LEU A 97 8.69 -2.18 6.49
N ILE A 98 9.83 -2.63 5.97
CA ILE A 98 9.99 -4.02 5.53
C ILE A 98 10.30 -4.85 6.76
N VAL A 99 9.41 -5.76 7.12
CA VAL A 99 9.60 -6.63 8.27
C VAL A 99 10.36 -7.88 7.86
N ARG A 100 10.06 -8.40 6.68
CA ARG A 100 10.67 -9.61 6.14
C ARG A 100 10.80 -9.55 4.62
N GLY A 101 11.84 -10.17 4.10
CA GLY A 101 12.07 -10.29 2.66
C GLY A 101 12.78 -9.07 2.12
N GLN A 102 12.65 -8.85 0.82
CA GLN A 102 13.32 -7.76 0.12
C GLN A 102 12.59 -7.43 -1.16
N TYR A 103 12.81 -6.22 -1.68
CA TYR A 103 12.36 -5.86 -3.01
C TYR A 103 13.18 -4.75 -3.63
N LYS A 104 13.12 -4.69 -4.96
CA LYS A 104 13.67 -3.57 -5.71
C LYS A 104 12.63 -2.45 -5.77
N HIS A 105 12.99 -1.27 -5.31
CA HIS A 105 12.15 -0.09 -5.34
C HIS A 105 12.72 0.92 -6.34
N VAL A 106 11.90 1.32 -7.30
CA VAL A 106 12.29 2.30 -8.32
C VAL A 106 11.35 3.49 -8.23
N ARG A 107 11.92 4.69 -8.03
CA ARG A 107 11.21 5.96 -8.18
C ARG A 107 11.38 6.47 -9.60
N HIS A 108 10.31 7.06 -10.10
CA HIS A 108 10.17 7.48 -11.48
C HIS A 108 9.84 8.96 -11.58
N GLU A 109 10.27 9.54 -12.68
CA GLU A 109 9.72 10.77 -13.21
C GLU A 109 8.79 10.43 -14.38
N LEU A 110 7.63 11.08 -14.42
CA LEU A 110 6.77 11.08 -15.61
C LEU A 110 7.19 12.23 -16.51
N VAL A 111 7.62 11.90 -17.72
CA VAL A 111 8.00 12.87 -18.76
C VAL A 111 6.95 12.84 -19.86
N GLY A 112 6.50 14.00 -20.30
CA GLY A 112 5.45 14.14 -21.32
C GLY A 112 4.26 14.92 -20.77
N ARG A 113 3.18 14.98 -21.56
CA ARG A 113 1.95 15.66 -21.16
C ARG A 113 0.99 14.65 -20.54
N LEU A 114 0.64 14.87 -19.27
CA LEU A 114 -0.52 14.26 -18.62
C LEU A 114 -1.62 15.31 -18.56
N ALA A 115 -2.49 15.37 -19.57
CA ALA A 115 -3.74 16.10 -19.42
C ALA A 115 -4.78 15.12 -18.86
N GLU A 116 -5.19 15.33 -17.61
CA GLU A 116 -6.17 14.45 -16.95
C GLU A 116 -7.51 14.35 -17.70
N GLU A 117 -7.80 15.38 -18.50
CA GLU A 117 -8.92 15.48 -19.43
C GLU A 117 -8.90 14.37 -20.49
N ASP A 118 -7.69 13.92 -20.88
CA ASP A 118 -7.45 12.93 -21.93
C ASP A 118 -7.64 11.49 -21.41
N ILE A 119 -7.82 11.31 -20.10
CA ILE A 119 -8.03 10.00 -19.48
C ILE A 119 -9.44 9.95 -18.86
N PRO A 120 -10.44 9.43 -19.60
CA PRO A 120 -11.81 9.33 -19.12
C PRO A 120 -11.94 8.60 -17.77
N GLN A 121 -12.90 9.01 -16.93
CA GLN A 121 -13.07 8.44 -15.58
C GLN A 121 -13.43 6.95 -15.56
N ASN A 122 -13.98 6.42 -16.65
CA ASN A 122 -14.33 5.00 -16.79
C ASN A 122 -13.10 4.10 -17.05
N VAL A 123 -11.94 4.68 -17.36
CA VAL A 123 -10.65 3.99 -17.56
C VAL A 123 -10.06 3.65 -16.19
N GLN A 124 -10.56 2.57 -15.58
CA GLN A 124 -10.23 2.17 -14.20
C GLN A 124 -9.48 0.84 -14.09
N ASP A 125 -9.18 0.20 -15.22
CA ASP A 125 -8.37 -1.02 -15.26
C ASP A 125 -7.42 -1.06 -16.45
N ASP A 126 -6.49 -2.00 -16.41
CA ASP A 126 -5.51 -2.22 -17.48
C ASP A 126 -6.15 -2.56 -18.83
N PHE A 127 -7.30 -3.25 -18.84
CA PHE A 127 -8.09 -3.50 -20.05
C PHE A 127 -8.69 -2.24 -20.66
N ASP A 128 -8.97 -1.22 -19.85
CA ASP A 128 -9.52 0.06 -20.28
C ASP A 128 -8.41 1.07 -20.63
N ALA A 129 -7.13 0.71 -20.46
CA ALA A 129 -6.03 1.65 -20.45
C ALA A 129 -5.88 2.38 -21.79
N VAL A 130 -5.72 3.70 -21.71
CA VAL A 130 -5.60 4.58 -22.88
C VAL A 130 -4.14 4.95 -23.13
N ALA A 131 -3.78 5.08 -24.40
CA ALA A 131 -2.43 5.54 -24.78
C ALA A 131 -2.27 7.03 -24.45
N THR A 132 -1.08 7.40 -23.96
CA THR A 132 -0.70 8.80 -23.72
C THR A 132 0.73 9.03 -24.19
N ASP A 133 1.15 10.29 -24.24
CA ASP A 133 2.54 10.66 -24.50
C ASP A 133 3.44 10.52 -23.26
N LEU A 134 2.92 9.98 -22.16
CA LEU A 134 3.69 9.79 -20.94
C LEU A 134 4.77 8.72 -21.13
N ARG A 135 5.96 9.07 -20.65
CA ARG A 135 7.12 8.20 -20.56
C ARG A 135 7.54 8.11 -19.10
N VAL A 136 7.78 6.88 -18.64
CA VAL A 136 8.23 6.64 -17.28
C VAL A 136 9.74 6.49 -17.24
N VAL A 137 10.42 7.48 -16.68
CA VAL A 137 11.88 7.49 -16.58
C VAL A 137 12.31 7.08 -15.17
N PRO A 138 13.08 5.99 -15.00
CA PRO A 138 13.63 5.63 -13.68
C PRO A 138 14.66 6.67 -13.25
N ARG A 139 14.54 7.17 -12.01
CA ARG A 139 15.44 8.20 -11.46
C ARG A 139 16.25 7.71 -10.28
N PHE A 140 15.64 6.90 -9.42
CA PHE A 140 16.29 6.40 -8.22
C PHE A 140 15.92 4.95 -7.98
N VAL A 141 16.92 4.10 -7.76
CA VAL A 141 16.76 2.66 -7.60
C VAL A 141 17.38 2.26 -6.28
N THR A 142 16.63 1.50 -5.48
CA THR A 142 17.07 0.96 -4.20
C THR A 142 16.71 -0.51 -4.11
N ASN A 143 17.50 -1.26 -3.34
CA ASN A 143 17.15 -2.60 -2.90
C ASN A 143 16.79 -2.48 -1.43
N GLU A 144 15.52 -2.63 -1.12
CA GLU A 144 14.99 -2.57 0.24
C GLU A 144 15.01 -3.98 0.83
N GLN A 145 15.44 -4.11 2.08
CA GLN A 145 15.50 -5.37 2.82
C GLN A 145 14.82 -5.21 4.18
N ALA A 146 14.64 -6.31 4.92
CA ALA A 146 14.12 -6.27 6.28
C ALA A 146 14.86 -5.21 7.15
N GLY A 147 14.08 -4.40 7.87
CA GLY A 147 14.54 -3.25 8.65
C GLY A 147 14.57 -1.92 7.87
N ASN A 148 14.57 -1.95 6.54
CA ASN A 148 14.48 -0.71 5.75
C ASN A 148 13.11 -0.06 5.92
N CYS A 149 13.11 1.27 6.04
CA CYS A 149 11.90 2.08 6.18
C CYS A 149 11.97 3.33 5.33
N TYR A 150 10.92 3.59 4.56
CA TYR A 150 10.82 4.76 3.69
C TYR A 150 9.42 5.38 3.77
N THR A 151 9.37 6.67 3.45
CA THR A 151 8.14 7.45 3.33
C THR A 151 8.03 7.96 1.90
N LEU A 152 6.83 7.88 1.34
CA LEU A 152 6.54 8.30 -0.03
C LEU A 152 5.36 9.27 -0.01
N HIS A 153 5.56 10.45 -0.62
CA HIS A 153 4.50 11.43 -0.81
C HIS A 153 3.50 10.93 -1.86
N HIS A 154 2.23 11.30 -1.75
CA HIS A 154 1.16 10.84 -2.63
C HIS A 154 1.37 11.19 -4.13
N SER A 155 2.26 12.13 -4.45
CA SER A 155 2.57 12.55 -5.82
C SER A 155 3.74 11.80 -6.46
N GLU A 156 4.44 10.96 -5.70
CA GLU A 156 5.63 10.26 -6.17
C GLU A 156 5.24 8.99 -6.93
N ILE A 157 5.86 8.78 -8.10
CA ILE A 157 5.59 7.63 -8.95
C ILE A 157 6.64 6.57 -8.68
N HIS A 158 6.21 5.35 -8.38
CA HIS A 158 7.13 4.27 -8.07
C HIS A 158 6.66 2.91 -8.59
N THR A 159 7.61 1.98 -8.68
CA THR A 159 7.37 0.55 -8.86
C THR A 159 8.13 -0.20 -7.78
N THR A 160 7.49 -1.22 -7.20
CA THR A 160 8.14 -2.20 -6.33
C THR A 160 8.12 -3.56 -7.01
N TYR A 161 9.28 -4.18 -7.15
CA TYR A 161 9.43 -5.55 -7.62
C TYR A 161 9.74 -6.42 -6.42
N THR A 162 8.68 -6.98 -5.82
CA THR A 162 8.77 -7.80 -4.63
C THR A 162 9.24 -9.21 -4.96
N THR A 163 9.58 -9.98 -3.93
CA THR A 163 9.57 -11.43 -4.01
C THR A 163 8.36 -11.95 -3.24
N PRO A 164 7.83 -13.15 -3.55
CA PRO A 164 6.82 -13.79 -2.71
C PRO A 164 7.25 -13.77 -1.24
N ASP A 165 6.28 -13.70 -0.33
CA ASP A 165 6.51 -13.73 1.13
C ASP A 165 7.31 -12.52 1.67
N THR A 166 7.41 -11.44 0.89
CA THR A 166 7.87 -10.15 1.40
C THR A 166 6.75 -9.49 2.19
N VAL A 167 7.03 -9.15 3.45
CA VAL A 167 6.06 -8.59 4.39
C VAL A 167 6.49 -7.19 4.81
N SER A 168 5.55 -6.26 4.73
CA SER A 168 5.75 -4.89 5.21
C SER A 168 4.60 -4.41 6.08
N LEU A 169 4.93 -3.64 7.12
CA LEU A 169 3.95 -2.79 7.79
C LEU A 169 3.83 -1.48 7.03
N PHE A 170 2.61 -1.10 6.72
CA PHE A 170 2.29 0.04 5.88
C PHE A 170 1.36 0.98 6.63
N LEU A 171 1.86 2.16 7.00
CA LEU A 171 1.10 3.20 7.68
C LEU A 171 0.84 4.33 6.69
N ARG A 172 -0.43 4.58 6.39
CA ARG A 172 -0.83 5.63 5.46
C ARG A 172 -1.64 6.74 6.10
N GLY A 173 -1.57 7.91 5.50
CA GLY A 173 -2.41 9.06 5.85
C GLY A 173 -3.81 9.03 5.24
N PRO A 174 -4.54 10.16 5.36
CA PRO A 174 -5.80 10.37 4.65
C PRO A 174 -5.58 10.46 3.14
N ALA A 175 -6.66 10.31 2.37
CA ALA A 175 -6.59 10.52 0.93
C ALA A 175 -6.44 12.03 0.62
N GLU A 176 -5.39 12.38 -0.11
CA GLU A 176 -5.07 13.74 -0.56
C GLU A 176 -5.55 14.00 -1.99
N LYS A 177 -5.92 12.94 -2.72
CA LYS A 177 -6.53 13.02 -4.05
C LYS A 177 -7.56 11.94 -4.29
N GLU A 178 -8.43 12.20 -5.26
CA GLU A 178 -9.54 11.30 -5.60
C GLU A 178 -9.08 9.98 -6.21
N ARG A 179 -8.02 10.01 -7.03
CA ARG A 179 -7.54 8.87 -7.83
C ARG A 179 -6.02 8.88 -7.93
N SER A 180 -5.42 7.70 -8.05
CA SER A 180 -4.01 7.50 -8.40
C SER A 180 -3.87 7.10 -9.86
N ILE A 181 -2.77 7.49 -10.49
CA ILE A 181 -2.42 7.06 -11.84
C ILE A 181 -1.68 5.72 -11.77
N ILE A 182 -1.97 4.83 -12.72
CA ILE A 182 -1.14 3.67 -13.00
C ILE A 182 -0.79 3.74 -14.48
N THR A 183 0.47 3.44 -14.82
CA THR A 183 0.94 3.41 -16.20
C THR A 183 1.74 2.15 -16.49
N GLU A 184 1.79 1.76 -17.76
CA GLU A 184 2.67 0.73 -18.27
C GLU A 184 3.91 1.37 -18.90
N ARG A 185 5.10 1.05 -18.39
CA ARG A 185 6.35 1.69 -18.83
C ARG A 185 6.60 1.56 -20.33
N GLU A 186 6.34 0.38 -20.89
CA GLU A 186 6.68 0.06 -22.28
C GLU A 186 5.79 0.79 -23.29
N THR A 187 4.51 0.96 -22.97
CA THR A 187 3.51 1.46 -23.92
C THR A 187 3.06 2.88 -23.63
N GLY A 188 3.35 3.41 -22.43
CA GLY A 188 2.82 4.70 -21.97
C GLY A 188 1.30 4.68 -21.76
N ARG A 189 0.68 3.49 -21.74
CA ARG A 189 -0.75 3.35 -21.44
C ARG A 189 -1.01 3.67 -19.99
N VAL A 190 -2.17 4.26 -19.71
CA VAL A 190 -2.53 4.73 -18.38
C VAL A 190 -3.97 4.39 -18.02
N TRP A 191 -4.21 4.23 -16.73
CA TRP A 191 -5.54 4.12 -16.16
C TRP A 191 -5.59 4.68 -14.74
N TRP A 192 -6.79 4.97 -14.29
CA TRP A 192 -7.04 5.50 -12.96
C TRP A 192 -7.27 4.38 -11.96
N ARG A 193 -6.89 4.63 -10.71
CA ARG A 193 -7.24 3.81 -9.56
C ARG A 193 -7.94 4.68 -8.54
N PHE A 194 -9.22 4.42 -8.33
CA PHE A 194 -10.08 5.17 -7.44
C PHE A 194 -10.10 4.60 -6.02
N GLY A 195 -10.70 5.37 -5.11
CA GLY A 195 -11.13 4.85 -3.81
C GLY A 195 -12.29 3.88 -3.90
N GLU A 196 -12.51 3.19 -2.79
CA GLU A 196 -13.62 2.26 -2.64
C GLU A 196 -14.96 2.91 -2.99
N ASP A 197 -15.21 4.15 -2.61
CA ASP A 197 -16.43 4.90 -2.92
C ASP A 197 -16.74 5.02 -4.43
N LYS A 198 -15.71 5.03 -5.28
CA LYS A 198 -15.81 5.28 -6.73
C LYS A 198 -15.33 4.11 -7.60
N GLU A 199 -14.93 3.00 -7.00
CA GLU A 199 -14.48 1.80 -7.71
C GLU A 199 -15.66 0.99 -8.29
N LYS A 200 -15.49 0.43 -9.48
CA LYS A 200 -16.46 -0.48 -10.12
C LYS A 200 -16.82 -1.66 -9.19
N ALA A 201 -18.10 -2.00 -9.09
CA ALA A 201 -18.60 -3.04 -8.17
C ALA A 201 -17.96 -4.43 -8.40
N GLU A 202 -17.76 -4.82 -9.66
CA GLU A 202 -17.09 -6.08 -10.04
C GLU A 202 -15.70 -6.18 -9.42
N ARG A 203 -14.94 -5.08 -9.45
CA ARG A 203 -13.58 -5.00 -8.90
C ARG A 203 -13.54 -5.02 -7.38
N LYS A 204 -14.57 -4.49 -6.71
CA LYS A 204 -14.71 -4.61 -5.26
C LYS A 204 -14.91 -6.06 -4.85
N GLY A 205 -15.79 -6.77 -5.56
CA GLY A 205 -16.10 -8.17 -5.28
C GLY A 205 -14.90 -9.09 -5.45
N SER A 206 -14.09 -8.88 -6.49
CA SER A 206 -12.98 -9.78 -6.84
C SER A 206 -11.79 -9.77 -5.86
N LYS A 207 -11.74 -8.79 -4.95
CA LYS A 207 -10.65 -8.66 -3.96
C LYS A 207 -11.03 -9.10 -2.56
N ARG A 208 -12.31 -9.34 -2.30
CA ARG A 208 -12.76 -9.74 -0.95
C ARG A 208 -12.13 -11.07 -0.59
N ILE A 209 -11.69 -11.18 0.66
CA ILE A 209 -11.13 -12.42 1.19
C ILE A 209 -12.10 -13.10 2.13
N SER A 210 -12.00 -14.43 2.23
CA SER A 210 -12.70 -15.20 3.24
C SER A 210 -11.93 -15.17 4.57
N LYS A 211 -12.64 -15.47 5.66
CA LYS A 211 -12.04 -15.65 6.98
C LYS A 211 -11.00 -16.79 6.97
N ASP A 212 -11.28 -17.88 6.27
CA ASP A 212 -10.34 -19.00 6.11
C ASP A 212 -9.04 -18.57 5.42
N TYR A 213 -9.12 -17.74 4.38
CA TYR A 213 -7.94 -17.22 3.69
C TYR A 213 -7.14 -16.25 4.58
N PHE A 214 -7.82 -15.41 5.36
CA PHE A 214 -7.18 -14.58 6.37
C PHE A 214 -6.42 -15.45 7.39
N ASP A 215 -7.05 -16.53 7.86
CA ASP A 215 -6.44 -17.46 8.83
C ASP A 215 -5.22 -18.17 8.24
N GLU A 216 -5.28 -18.56 6.96
CA GLU A 216 -4.13 -19.08 6.22
C GLU A 216 -2.98 -18.06 6.15
N LEU A 217 -3.26 -16.81 5.79
CA LEU A 217 -2.26 -15.74 5.74
C LEU A 217 -1.63 -15.50 7.11
N THR A 218 -2.41 -15.46 8.20
CA THR A 218 -1.84 -15.32 9.55
C THR A 218 -1.02 -16.54 9.97
N GLY A 219 -1.43 -17.75 9.57
CA GLY A 219 -0.63 -18.96 9.74
C GLY A 219 0.73 -18.86 9.05
N ARG A 220 0.76 -18.37 7.80
CA ARG A 220 2.00 -18.09 7.07
C ARG A 220 2.86 -17.04 7.77
N LEU A 221 2.26 -15.94 8.26
CA LEU A 221 3.00 -14.91 9.01
C LEU A 221 3.68 -15.49 10.27
N ARG A 222 3.02 -16.40 10.99
CA ARG A 222 3.62 -17.14 12.13
C ARG A 222 4.77 -18.04 11.67
N ALA A 223 4.58 -18.81 10.60
CA ALA A 223 5.62 -19.69 10.06
C ALA A 223 6.86 -18.94 9.57
N MET A 224 6.67 -17.69 9.14
CA MET A 224 7.73 -16.76 8.74
C MET A 224 8.39 -16.02 9.91
N GLU A 225 7.98 -16.30 11.16
CA GLU A 225 8.42 -15.62 12.38
C GLU A 225 8.18 -14.09 12.37
N VAL A 226 7.21 -13.62 11.58
CA VAL A 226 6.73 -12.23 11.62
C VAL A 226 5.85 -11.99 12.84
N LEU A 227 5.08 -13.01 13.23
CA LEU A 227 4.28 -13.06 14.45
C LEU A 227 4.99 -13.87 15.55
#